data_AF-A0A352GRL9-F1
#
_entry.id   AF-A0A352GRL9-F1
#
_cell.length_a   1.000
_cell.length_b   1.000
_cell.length_c   1.000
_cell.angle_alpha   90.00
_cell.angle_beta   90.00
_cell.angle_gamma   90.00
#
_symmetry.space_group_name_H-M   'P 1'
#
loop_
_entity.id
_entity.type
_entity.pdbx_description
1 polymer ?
#
loop_
_entity_poly.entity_id
_entity_poly.type
_entity_poly.pdbx_seq_one_letter_code
_entity_poly.pdbx_strand_id
1 'polypeptide(L)'
;QADIEVIALAAHILDDLGVAKDVRLELNTLGDPESRQAYRGVLLDYLATYRNDLSEDSRTRMDKNPLRIFDSKDKGDQDIMSSAPLLQDHLNDTSRVFFDEVLAGLDALGIAYEVQPRLVRGLDYYSHTAFEFVTGTLGAQGTVLAGGRYDGLMEQMGGRATPGIGWAAGVERLSMMLGTAPAGERPM
;
A
#
# COMPACT_ATOMS: atom_id res chain seq x y z
N GLN A 1 -12.31 11.50 3.30
CA GLN A 1 -13.05 11.08 4.52
C GLN A 1 -13.20 9.57 4.64
N ALA A 2 -13.70 8.84 3.63
CA ALA A 2 -13.83 7.37 3.69
C ALA A 2 -12.49 6.62 3.92
N ASP A 3 -11.37 7.14 3.44
CA ASP A 3 -10.05 6.52 3.61
C ASP A 3 -9.65 6.43 5.08
N ILE A 4 -9.88 7.51 5.82
CA ILE A 4 -9.63 7.60 7.26
C ILE A 4 -10.52 6.58 7.99
N GLU A 5 -11.80 6.52 7.64
CA GLU A 5 -12.76 5.58 8.25
C GLU A 5 -12.37 4.11 7.99
N VAL A 6 -11.95 3.78 6.77
CA VAL A 6 -11.57 2.42 6.40
C VAL A 6 -10.28 1.98 7.10
N ILE A 7 -9.31 2.88 7.25
CA ILE A 7 -8.09 2.62 8.02
C ILE A 7 -8.41 2.51 9.52
N ALA A 8 -9.26 3.40 10.05
CA ALA A 8 -9.68 3.36 11.45
C ALA A 8 -10.43 2.07 11.79
N LEU A 9 -11.30 1.59 10.89
CA LEU A 9 -11.98 0.31 11.03
C LEU A 9 -10.98 -0.86 11.07
N ALA A 10 -9.96 -0.85 10.19
CA ALA A 10 -8.91 -1.86 10.23
C ALA A 10 -8.14 -1.83 11.56
N ALA A 11 -7.75 -0.64 12.03
CA ALA A 11 -7.06 -0.47 13.31
C ALA A 11 -7.92 -0.97 14.49
N HIS A 12 -9.21 -0.63 14.50
CA HIS A 12 -10.16 -1.07 15.53
C HIS A 12 -10.29 -2.60 15.55
N ILE A 13 -10.42 -3.24 14.39
CA ILE A 13 -10.50 -4.71 14.31
C ILE A 13 -9.22 -5.37 14.85
N LEU A 14 -8.05 -4.80 14.55
CA LEU A 14 -6.77 -5.33 15.04
C LEU A 14 -6.63 -5.16 16.56
N ASP A 15 -7.20 -4.08 17.13
CA ASP A 15 -7.26 -3.84 18.57
C ASP A 15 -8.23 -4.82 19.26
N ASP A 16 -9.43 -4.99 18.72
CA ASP A 16 -10.42 -5.97 19.21
C ASP A 16 -9.89 -7.40 19.20
N LEU A 17 -9.07 -7.75 18.20
CA LEU A 17 -8.37 -9.03 18.13
C LEU A 17 -7.19 -9.15 19.11
N GLY A 18 -6.79 -8.07 19.78
CA GLY A 18 -5.69 -8.03 20.73
C GLY A 18 -4.30 -8.10 20.07
N VAL A 19 -4.19 -7.81 18.78
CA VAL A 19 -2.93 -7.88 18.00
C VAL A 19 -2.39 -6.51 17.61
N ALA A 20 -3.09 -5.41 17.92
CA ALA A 20 -2.72 -4.04 17.55
C ALA A 20 -1.28 -3.66 17.97
N LYS A 21 -0.80 -4.13 19.12
CA LYS A 21 0.55 -3.85 19.63
C LYS A 21 1.68 -4.47 18.77
N ASP A 22 1.36 -5.51 18.00
CA ASP A 22 2.33 -6.28 17.21
C ASP A 22 2.30 -5.87 15.73
N VAL A 23 1.51 -4.86 15.37
CA VAL A 23 1.38 -4.35 14.00
C VAL A 23 1.72 -2.86 13.92
N ARG A 24 2.24 -2.45 12.76
CA ARG A 24 2.45 -1.04 12.39
C ARG A 24 1.69 -0.75 11.10
N LEU A 25 1.04 0.41 11.04
CA LEU A 25 0.47 0.94 9.81
C LEU A 25 1.57 1.60 8.96
N GLU A 26 1.80 1.07 7.77
CA GLU A 26 2.59 1.70 6.71
C GLU A 26 1.64 2.31 5.68
N LEU A 27 1.88 3.58 5.32
CA LEU A 27 0.96 4.39 4.53
C LEU A 27 1.70 5.09 3.38
N ASN A 28 1.06 5.22 2.23
CA ASN A 28 1.56 5.96 1.09
C ASN A 28 0.42 6.52 0.24
N THR A 29 0.75 7.38 -0.71
CA THR A 29 -0.15 7.80 -1.79
C THR A 29 0.44 7.43 -3.15
N LEU A 30 -0.41 6.85 -4.00
CA LEU A 30 -0.12 6.57 -5.39
C LEU A 30 -0.57 7.71 -6.32
N GLY A 31 -1.06 8.81 -5.75
CA GLY A 31 -1.60 9.94 -6.50
C GLY A 31 -2.75 9.57 -7.43
N ASP A 32 -3.13 10.52 -8.25
CA ASP A 32 -4.11 10.33 -9.31
C ASP A 32 -3.43 9.92 -10.65
N PRO A 33 -4.20 9.68 -11.73
CA PRO A 33 -3.62 9.35 -13.03
C PRO A 33 -2.64 10.39 -13.57
N GLU A 34 -2.88 11.69 -13.33
CA GLU A 34 -2.00 12.77 -13.78
C GLU A 34 -0.63 12.72 -13.08
N SER A 35 -0.64 12.61 -11.75
CA SER A 35 0.58 12.48 -10.93
C SER A 35 1.39 11.25 -11.35
N ARG A 36 0.73 10.12 -11.58
CA ARG A 36 1.38 8.88 -12.05
C ARG A 36 1.96 9.02 -13.44
N GLN A 37 1.27 9.73 -14.35
CA GLN A 37 1.78 9.97 -15.69
C GLN A 37 3.03 10.85 -15.67
N ALA A 38 3.02 11.92 -14.87
CA ALA A 38 4.18 12.79 -14.70
C ALA A 38 5.39 12.03 -14.13
N TYR A 39 5.17 11.24 -13.07
CA TYR A 39 6.21 10.44 -12.45
C TYR A 39 6.74 9.30 -13.34
N ARG A 40 5.88 8.70 -14.17
CA ARG A 40 6.28 7.58 -15.04
C ARG A 40 7.45 7.94 -15.95
N GLY A 41 7.48 9.15 -16.52
CA GLY A 41 8.59 9.60 -17.35
C GLY A 41 9.91 9.62 -16.56
N VAL A 42 9.88 10.25 -15.39
CA VAL A 42 11.03 10.36 -14.48
C VAL A 42 11.56 8.98 -14.08
N LEU A 43 10.67 8.05 -13.74
CA LEU A 43 11.05 6.69 -13.36
C LEU A 43 11.64 5.91 -14.54
N LEU A 44 11.09 6.06 -15.75
CA LEU A 44 11.63 5.39 -16.94
C LEU A 44 13.02 5.90 -17.30
N ASP A 45 13.26 7.21 -17.21
CA ASP A 45 14.57 7.80 -17.44
C ASP A 45 15.61 7.27 -16.45
N TYR A 46 15.22 7.16 -15.17
CA TYR A 46 16.04 6.53 -14.13
C TYR A 46 16.33 5.05 -14.44
N LEU A 47 15.31 4.25 -14.77
CA LEU A 47 15.48 2.82 -15.02
C LEU A 47 16.28 2.55 -16.31
N ALA A 48 16.23 3.44 -17.29
CA ALA A 48 16.98 3.31 -18.54
C ALA A 48 18.50 3.25 -18.30
N THR A 49 19.02 3.95 -17.28
CA THR A 49 20.46 3.91 -16.95
C THR A 49 20.89 2.56 -16.36
N TYR A 50 19.95 1.79 -15.81
CA TYR A 50 20.19 0.49 -15.17
C TYR A 50 19.59 -0.68 -15.95
N ARG A 51 19.15 -0.46 -17.20
CA ARG A 51 18.36 -1.46 -17.96
C ARG A 51 19.03 -2.82 -18.08
N ASN A 52 20.36 -2.86 -18.17
CA ASN A 52 21.12 -4.12 -18.28
C ASN A 52 21.38 -4.79 -16.92
N ASP A 53 21.24 -4.05 -15.83
CA ASP A 53 21.43 -4.52 -14.45
C ASP A 53 20.12 -5.01 -13.82
N LEU A 54 18.97 -4.62 -14.40
CA LEU A 54 17.66 -5.10 -14.00
C LEU A 54 17.45 -6.58 -14.34
N SER A 55 16.74 -7.28 -13.45
CA SER A 55 16.27 -8.64 -13.70
C SER A 55 15.41 -8.73 -14.97
N GLU A 56 15.26 -9.94 -15.54
CA GLU A 56 14.40 -10.14 -16.72
C GLU A 56 12.94 -9.74 -16.48
N ASP A 57 12.42 -10.06 -15.29
CA ASP A 57 11.06 -9.67 -14.89
C ASP A 57 10.94 -8.14 -14.77
N SER A 58 11.91 -7.47 -14.13
CA SER A 58 11.90 -6.01 -13.99
C SER A 58 12.06 -5.28 -15.33
N ARG A 59 12.85 -5.82 -16.27
CA ARG A 59 12.89 -5.31 -17.65
C ARG A 59 11.53 -5.41 -18.34
N THR A 60 10.80 -6.50 -18.13
CA THR A 60 9.43 -6.67 -18.66
C THR A 60 8.43 -5.71 -18.00
N ARG A 61 8.55 -5.51 -16.68
CA ARG A 61 7.72 -4.58 -15.91
C ARG A 61 7.97 -3.13 -16.32
N MET A 62 9.22 -2.77 -16.62
CA MET A 62 9.58 -1.43 -17.09
C MET A 62 8.72 -0.98 -18.27
N ASP A 63 8.50 -1.87 -19.26
CA ASP A 63 7.70 -1.55 -20.44
C ASP A 63 6.20 -1.43 -20.12
N LYS A 64 5.68 -2.31 -19.25
CA LYS A 64 4.24 -2.35 -18.91
C LYS A 64 3.87 -1.35 -17.81
N ASN A 65 4.35 -1.60 -16.59
CA ASN A 65 4.12 -0.77 -15.42
C ASN A 65 5.41 -0.69 -14.57
N PRO A 66 6.24 0.36 -14.74
CA PRO A 66 7.52 0.48 -14.04
C PRO A 66 7.36 0.62 -12.52
N LEU A 67 6.20 1.04 -12.02
CA LEU A 67 5.92 1.08 -10.58
C LEU A 67 6.01 -0.31 -9.94
N ARG A 68 5.72 -1.38 -10.69
CA ARG A 68 5.79 -2.75 -10.17
C ARG A 68 7.21 -3.22 -9.89
N ILE A 69 8.23 -2.46 -10.26
CA ILE A 69 9.63 -2.81 -9.97
C ILE A 69 9.93 -2.57 -8.47
N PHE A 70 9.20 -1.66 -7.79
CA PHE A 70 9.28 -1.51 -6.33
C PHE A 70 8.89 -2.79 -5.57
N ASP A 71 8.09 -3.66 -6.18
CA ASP A 71 7.71 -4.97 -5.61
C ASP A 71 8.71 -6.10 -5.90
N SER A 72 9.82 -5.83 -6.61
CA SER A 72 10.80 -6.86 -6.96
C SER A 72 11.39 -7.53 -5.72
N LYS A 73 11.65 -8.83 -5.83
CA LYS A 73 12.34 -9.64 -4.81
C LYS A 73 13.79 -9.91 -5.18
N ASP A 74 14.21 -9.50 -6.37
CA ASP A 74 15.61 -9.54 -6.77
C ASP A 74 16.40 -8.48 -6.01
N LYS A 75 17.56 -8.88 -5.47
CA LYS A 75 18.37 -7.99 -4.64
C LYS A 75 18.99 -6.85 -5.44
N GLY A 76 19.41 -7.10 -6.67
CA GLY A 76 19.95 -6.06 -7.56
C GLY A 76 18.89 -5.03 -7.90
N ASP A 77 17.67 -5.48 -8.24
CA ASP A 77 16.55 -4.58 -8.46
C ASP A 77 16.23 -3.75 -7.21
N GLN A 78 16.22 -4.35 -6.01
CA GLN A 78 15.97 -3.64 -4.76
C GLN A 78 17.03 -2.58 -4.46
N ASP A 79 18.31 -2.90 -4.69
CA ASP A 79 19.42 -1.98 -4.49
C ASP A 79 19.30 -0.77 -5.45
N ILE A 80 18.93 -1.01 -6.72
CA ILE A 80 18.63 0.06 -7.69
C ILE A 80 17.44 0.89 -7.19
N MET A 81 16.30 0.26 -6.91
CA MET A 81 15.06 0.95 -6.52
C MET A 81 15.17 1.70 -5.19
N SER A 82 16.14 1.39 -4.34
CA SER A 82 16.43 2.13 -3.11
C SER A 82 16.79 3.60 -3.36
N SER A 83 17.35 3.91 -4.54
CA SER A 83 17.77 5.25 -4.97
C SER A 83 16.88 5.84 -6.06
N ALA A 84 15.76 5.18 -6.38
CA ALA A 84 14.82 5.68 -7.36
C ALA A 84 14.16 6.99 -6.88
N PRO A 85 13.80 7.90 -7.81
CA PRO A 85 12.98 9.07 -7.50
C PRO A 85 11.67 8.63 -6.83
N LEU A 86 11.06 9.50 -6.02
CA LEU A 86 9.85 9.15 -5.28
C LEU A 86 8.64 9.82 -5.93
N LEU A 87 7.53 9.09 -6.05
CA LEU A 87 6.27 9.62 -6.59
C LEU A 87 5.79 10.86 -5.81
N GLN A 88 6.08 10.93 -4.52
CA GLN A 88 5.73 12.01 -3.60
C GLN A 88 6.17 13.39 -4.13
N ASP A 89 7.35 13.43 -4.76
CA ASP A 89 7.97 14.66 -5.29
C ASP A 89 7.28 15.12 -6.58
N HIS A 90 6.42 14.28 -7.16
CA HIS A 90 5.76 14.47 -8.45
C HIS A 90 4.23 14.45 -8.38
N LEU A 91 3.66 14.48 -7.17
CA LEU A 91 2.23 14.65 -6.99
C LEU A 91 1.76 15.99 -7.58
N ASN A 92 0.51 16.07 -8.04
CA ASN A 92 -0.16 17.35 -8.23
C ASN A 92 -0.71 17.87 -6.89
N ASP A 93 -1.17 19.12 -6.88
CA ASP A 93 -1.63 19.78 -5.64
C ASP A 93 -2.87 19.11 -5.07
N THR A 94 -3.79 18.65 -5.93
CA THR A 94 -4.98 17.89 -5.52
C THR A 94 -4.61 16.62 -4.77
N SER A 95 -3.65 15.84 -5.29
CA SER A 95 -3.20 14.60 -4.67
C SER A 95 -2.41 14.83 -3.38
N ARG A 96 -1.66 15.95 -3.29
CA ARG A 96 -1.01 16.37 -2.05
C ARG A 96 -2.03 16.71 -0.96
N VAL A 97 -2.96 17.62 -1.26
CA VAL A 97 -4.02 18.02 -0.33
C VAL A 97 -4.84 16.81 0.12
N PHE A 98 -5.19 15.91 -0.80
CA PHE A 98 -5.90 14.68 -0.46
C PHE A 98 -5.12 13.83 0.56
N PHE A 99 -3.82 13.66 0.34
CA PHE A 99 -3.00 12.84 1.25
C PHE A 99 -2.84 13.54 2.61
N ASP A 100 -2.59 14.84 2.63
CA ASP A 100 -2.48 15.64 3.85
C ASP A 100 -3.77 15.56 4.70
N GLU A 101 -4.95 15.56 4.05
CA GLU A 101 -6.23 15.36 4.74
C GLU A 101 -6.35 13.96 5.38
N VAL A 102 -5.82 12.92 4.72
CA VAL A 102 -5.78 11.57 5.29
C VAL A 102 -4.86 11.54 6.51
N LEU A 103 -3.65 12.09 6.39
CA LEU A 103 -2.68 12.17 7.50
C LEU A 103 -3.27 12.91 8.70
N ALA A 104 -3.81 14.11 8.49
CA ALA A 104 -4.44 14.90 9.54
C ALA A 104 -5.63 14.18 10.20
N GLY A 105 -6.39 13.41 9.42
CA GLY A 105 -7.48 12.59 9.94
C GLY A 105 -7.00 11.44 10.84
N LEU A 106 -5.92 10.75 10.45
CA LEU A 106 -5.31 9.70 11.27
C LEU A 106 -4.70 10.27 12.56
N ASP A 107 -4.03 11.42 12.47
CA ASP A 107 -3.49 12.15 13.61
C ASP A 107 -4.60 12.53 14.60
N ALA A 108 -5.73 13.05 14.10
CA ALA A 108 -6.88 13.41 14.93
C ALA A 108 -7.51 12.21 15.66
N LEU A 109 -7.39 11.00 15.08
CA LEU A 109 -7.84 9.75 15.70
C LEU A 109 -6.78 9.10 16.58
N GLY A 110 -5.55 9.63 16.63
CA GLY A 110 -4.44 9.04 17.37
C GLY A 110 -3.93 7.72 16.77
N ILE A 111 -4.15 7.49 15.47
CA ILE A 111 -3.69 6.29 14.78
C ILE A 111 -2.25 6.52 14.30
N ALA A 112 -1.29 5.84 14.91
CA ALA A 112 0.11 5.94 14.51
C ALA A 112 0.34 5.27 13.14
N TYR A 113 1.12 5.93 12.28
CA TYR A 113 1.52 5.42 10.96
C TYR A 113 2.98 5.76 10.63
N GLU A 114 3.54 5.04 9.68
CA GLU A 114 4.81 5.35 9.03
C GLU A 114 4.56 5.61 7.55
N VAL A 115 4.99 6.76 7.03
CA VAL A 115 4.92 7.01 5.59
C VAL A 115 6.00 6.19 4.90
N GLN A 116 5.58 5.30 4.00
CA GLN A 116 6.47 4.47 3.19
C GLN A 116 6.38 4.85 1.71
N PRO A 117 7.25 5.74 1.21
CA PRO A 117 7.19 6.27 -0.15
C PRO A 117 7.25 5.22 -1.26
N ARG A 118 7.83 4.06 -0.94
CA ARG A 118 8.05 2.93 -1.84
C ARG A 118 6.97 1.85 -1.71
N LEU A 119 6.00 2.04 -0.81
CA LEU A 119 4.86 1.15 -0.71
C LEU A 119 4.02 1.31 -1.98
N VAL A 120 4.08 0.31 -2.83
CA VAL A 120 3.20 0.17 -3.99
C VAL A 120 2.27 -1.02 -3.77
N ARG A 121 1.28 -1.16 -4.65
CA ARG A 121 0.35 -2.29 -4.62
C ARG A 121 0.42 -3.03 -5.94
N GLY A 122 0.35 -4.35 -5.88
CA GLY A 122 0.53 -5.22 -7.05
C GLY A 122 -0.57 -5.16 -8.12
N LEU A 123 -1.57 -4.28 -7.97
CA LEU A 123 -2.72 -4.13 -8.86
C LEU A 123 -2.79 -2.71 -9.41
N ASP A 124 -2.84 -2.57 -10.74
CA ASP A 124 -2.64 -1.29 -11.43
C ASP A 124 -3.79 -0.28 -11.24
N TYR A 125 -4.92 -0.74 -10.71
CA TYR A 125 -6.12 0.06 -10.51
C TYR A 125 -6.09 0.96 -9.26
N TYR A 126 -5.09 0.81 -8.37
CA TYR A 126 -4.99 1.65 -7.18
C TYR A 126 -4.67 3.11 -7.53
N SER A 127 -5.20 4.03 -6.72
CA SER A 127 -5.06 5.48 -6.81
C SER A 127 -5.06 6.07 -5.39
N HIS A 128 -4.37 7.19 -5.17
CA HIS A 128 -4.29 7.85 -3.87
C HIS A 128 -3.86 6.87 -2.75
N THR A 129 -4.56 6.82 -1.63
CA THR A 129 -4.21 6.04 -0.43
C THR A 129 -3.86 4.58 -0.75
N ALA A 130 -2.68 4.15 -0.30
CA ALA A 130 -2.26 2.77 -0.22
C ALA A 130 -1.71 2.50 1.17
N PHE A 131 -2.09 1.40 1.80
CA PHE A 131 -1.65 1.11 3.16
C PHE A 131 -1.56 -0.37 3.47
N GLU A 132 -0.72 -0.70 4.43
CA GLU A 132 -0.52 -2.04 4.96
C GLU A 132 -0.39 -2.00 6.48
N PHE A 133 -0.97 -2.98 7.16
CA PHE A 133 -0.58 -3.30 8.53
C PHE A 133 0.42 -4.45 8.46
N VAL A 134 1.61 -4.21 8.98
CA VAL A 134 2.73 -5.15 8.95
C VAL A 134 3.13 -5.56 10.36
N THR A 135 3.52 -6.82 10.53
CA THR A 135 4.05 -7.37 11.77
C THR A 135 5.48 -7.87 11.60
N GLY A 136 6.30 -7.70 12.63
CA GLY A 136 7.62 -8.34 12.75
C GLY A 136 7.57 -9.78 13.29
N THR A 137 6.42 -10.26 13.77
CA THR A 137 6.31 -11.53 14.50
C THR A 137 6.16 -12.76 13.60
N LEU A 138 5.75 -12.58 12.34
CA LEU A 138 5.45 -13.68 11.40
C LEU A 138 6.58 -13.98 10.38
N GLY A 139 7.76 -13.36 10.52
CA GLY A 139 8.91 -13.57 9.62
C GLY A 139 8.90 -12.71 8.36
N ALA A 140 9.46 -13.20 7.25
CA ALA A 140 9.82 -12.40 6.06
C ALA A 140 8.63 -11.81 5.26
N GLN A 141 7.39 -12.26 5.50
CA GLN A 141 6.16 -11.65 4.96
C GLN A 141 5.31 -11.13 6.11
N GLY A 142 5.54 -9.87 6.49
CA GLY A 142 4.90 -9.24 7.64
C GLY A 142 3.49 -8.69 7.39
N THR A 143 3.02 -8.57 6.15
CA THR A 143 1.71 -7.96 5.87
C THR A 143 0.55 -8.85 6.33
N VAL A 144 -0.26 -8.34 7.27
CA VAL A 144 -1.44 -9.04 7.82
C VAL A 144 -2.74 -8.53 7.21
N LEU A 145 -2.78 -7.24 6.92
CA LEU A 145 -3.89 -6.54 6.29
C LEU A 145 -3.32 -5.53 5.32
N ALA A 146 -3.96 -5.37 4.17
CA ALA A 146 -3.56 -4.35 3.23
C ALA A 146 -4.75 -3.82 2.43
N GLY A 147 -4.66 -2.55 2.06
CA GLY A 147 -5.75 -1.85 1.39
C GLY A 147 -5.30 -0.63 0.62
N GLY A 148 -6.29 0.09 0.14
CA GLY A 148 -6.08 1.33 -0.60
C GLY A 148 -7.30 1.71 -1.42
N ARG A 149 -7.22 2.89 -2.02
CA ARG A 149 -8.24 3.47 -2.88
C ARG A 149 -8.04 3.05 -4.34
N TYR A 150 -9.13 2.83 -5.07
CA TYR A 150 -9.15 2.22 -6.40
C TYR A 150 -10.26 2.78 -7.29
N ASP A 151 -10.29 4.10 -7.42
CA ASP A 151 -11.41 4.82 -8.05
C ASP A 151 -11.64 4.45 -9.52
N GLY A 152 -10.58 4.05 -10.22
CA GLY A 152 -10.65 3.65 -11.63
C GLY A 152 -11.12 2.22 -11.89
N LEU A 153 -11.26 1.38 -10.85
CA LEU A 153 -11.58 -0.05 -11.04
C LEU A 153 -12.93 -0.26 -11.74
N MET A 154 -13.96 0.48 -11.33
CA MET A 154 -15.30 0.31 -11.90
C MET A 154 -15.37 0.69 -13.37
N GLU A 155 -14.64 1.71 -13.81
CA GLU A 155 -14.57 2.11 -15.22
C GLU A 155 -13.83 1.07 -16.06
N GLN A 156 -12.74 0.50 -15.53
CA GLN A 156 -12.02 -0.60 -16.19
C GLN A 156 -12.89 -1.84 -16.39
N MET A 157 -13.91 -2.04 -15.55
CA MET A 157 -14.89 -3.11 -15.68
C MET A 157 -16.09 -2.76 -16.58
N GLY A 158 -16.10 -1.59 -17.23
CA GLY A 158 -17.19 -1.13 -18.10
C GLY A 158 -18.37 -0.50 -17.34
N GLY A 159 -18.21 -0.21 -16.05
CA GLY A 159 -19.18 0.48 -15.23
C GLY A 159 -19.03 2.00 -15.26
N ARG A 160 -19.85 2.69 -14.45
CA ARG A 160 -19.71 4.14 -14.23
C ARG A 160 -18.51 4.44 -13.33
N ALA A 161 -17.87 5.59 -13.52
CA ALA A 161 -16.88 6.14 -12.58
C ALA A 161 -17.44 6.13 -11.16
N THR A 162 -16.85 5.30 -10.29
CA THR A 162 -17.31 5.08 -8.92
C THR A 162 -16.09 4.96 -8.02
N PRO A 163 -15.82 5.97 -7.18
CA PRO A 163 -14.74 5.91 -6.21
C PRO A 163 -14.88 4.73 -5.26
N GLY A 164 -13.76 4.14 -4.85
CA GLY A 164 -13.75 2.95 -4.02
C GLY A 164 -12.51 2.88 -3.14
N ILE A 165 -12.69 2.44 -1.90
CA ILE A 165 -11.59 2.12 -0.99
C ILE A 165 -11.98 0.91 -0.15
N GLY A 166 -10.99 0.10 0.18
CA GLY A 166 -11.18 -1.08 1.03
C GLY A 166 -9.85 -1.71 1.40
N TRP A 167 -9.94 -2.78 2.17
CA TRP A 167 -8.81 -3.62 2.53
C TRP A 167 -9.22 -5.09 2.55
N ALA A 168 -8.22 -5.95 2.52
CA ALA A 168 -8.36 -7.38 2.78
C ALA A 168 -7.32 -7.80 3.82
N ALA A 169 -7.65 -8.81 4.61
CA ALA A 169 -6.78 -9.38 5.62
C ALA A 169 -6.68 -10.90 5.44
N GLY A 170 -5.50 -11.45 5.74
CA GLY A 170 -5.31 -12.90 5.77
C GLY A 170 -5.80 -13.46 7.10
N VAL A 171 -6.91 -14.20 7.11
CA VAL A 171 -7.48 -14.79 8.34
C VAL A 171 -6.47 -15.74 8.99
N GLU A 172 -5.76 -16.54 8.20
CA GLU A 172 -4.72 -17.45 8.68
C GLU A 172 -3.57 -16.67 9.33
N ARG A 173 -3.16 -15.54 8.75
CA ARG A 173 -2.09 -14.70 9.33
C ARG A 173 -2.51 -14.08 10.65
N LEU A 174 -3.71 -13.53 10.71
CA LEU A 174 -4.27 -12.99 11.95
C LEU A 174 -4.37 -14.11 13.02
N SER A 175 -4.87 -15.29 12.64
CA SER A 175 -4.94 -16.45 13.54
C SER A 175 -3.58 -16.91 14.06
N MET A 176 -2.49 -16.75 13.31
CA MET A 176 -1.14 -17.10 13.77
C MET A 176 -0.58 -16.07 14.77
N MET A 177 -1.09 -14.83 14.73
CA MET A 177 -0.73 -13.79 15.71
C MET A 177 -1.54 -13.90 16.99
N LEU A 178 -2.78 -14.40 16.89
CA LEU A 178 -3.56 -14.79 18.04
C LEU A 178 -2.82 -15.91 18.78
N GLY A 179 -2.73 -15.80 20.11
CA GLY A 179 -2.17 -16.84 20.95
C GLY A 179 -3.05 -18.09 20.98
N THR A 180 -3.02 -18.84 22.08
CA THR A 180 -4.00 -19.92 22.29
C THR A 180 -5.41 -19.33 22.23
N ALA A 181 -6.26 -19.84 21.34
CA ALA A 181 -7.64 -19.42 21.25
C ALA A 181 -8.27 -19.42 22.65
N PRO A 182 -9.03 -18.39 23.04
CA PRO A 182 -9.76 -18.42 24.30
C PRO A 182 -10.58 -19.71 24.33
N ALA A 183 -10.53 -20.45 25.43
CA ALA A 183 -11.31 -21.66 25.59
C ALA A 183 -12.77 -21.29 25.34
N GLY A 184 -13.31 -21.67 24.17
CA GLY A 184 -14.67 -21.31 23.82
C GLY A 184 -15.60 -21.80 24.92
N GLU A 185 -16.44 -20.92 25.44
CA GLU A 185 -17.58 -21.35 26.25
C GLU A 185 -18.41 -22.26 25.35
N ARG A 186 -18.31 -23.57 25.59
CA ARG A 186 -19.18 -24.52 24.93
C ARG A 186 -20.61 -24.12 25.31
N PRO A 187 -21.53 -23.97 24.34
CA PRO A 187 -22.92 -23.78 24.68
C PRO A 187 -23.34 -24.93 25.59
N MET A 188 -23.85 -24.58 26.78
CA MET A 188 -24.45 -25.52 27.73
C MET A 188 -25.73 -26.12 27.14
#